data_AF-A0A9P1CBK4-F1
#
_entry.id   AF-A0A9P1CBK4-F1
#
_cell.length_a   1.000
_cell.length_b   1.000
_cell.length_c   1.000
_cell.angle_alpha   90.00
_cell.angle_beta   90.00
_cell.angle_gamma   90.00
#
_symmetry.space_group_name_H-M   'P 1'
#
loop_
_entity.id
_entity.type
_entity.pdbx_description
1 polymer ?
#
loop_
_entity_poly.entity_id
_entity_poly.type
_entity_poly.pdbx_seq_one_letter_code
_entity_poly.pdbx_strand_id
1 'polypeptide(L)'
;MAPTDSVDADVTNSLFEDARTLSQMKRSRIDLNRRYVFLCPTALSKQFEALPLPAKEAALLVFRCNQNFVKHFAPVKPGLRALYKSEFSDEFLQWVLSKEKEGCVFWFKPERDLKKLSAFFEEKIDPMDELPYRPLLLDAMWWRVRFDRTSSRYVGNPRGILAAIAAFHMCSEKDRDIDLASLQGLIYQSNPTLEPVVKWPHALSMRFLPATVDSDIEYKGYIEGNPRRPGLRGEAVLERIQRWPERPKDRLDNLHHHWQVQELSRKFFSRAGSSAVASGAVSAR
;
A
#
# COMPACT_ATOMS: atom_id res chain seq x y z
N MET A 1 -4.15 52.86 43.04
CA MET A 1 -4.48 53.13 41.62
C MET A 1 -3.47 52.36 40.80
N ALA A 2 -3.95 51.35 40.07
CA ALA A 2 -3.13 50.42 39.30
C ALA A 2 -2.91 50.94 37.87
N PRO A 3 -1.73 50.76 37.27
CA PRO A 3 -1.55 50.86 35.84
C PRO A 3 -1.58 49.49 35.17
N THR A 4 -1.89 49.56 33.88
CA THR A 4 -2.38 48.57 32.93
C THR A 4 -1.29 47.78 32.18
N ASP A 5 -1.74 46.65 31.64
CA ASP A 5 -1.25 45.79 30.55
C ASP A 5 -0.25 46.35 29.50
N SER A 6 0.65 45.47 29.04
CA SER A 6 1.00 45.16 27.62
C SER A 6 2.22 44.21 27.61
N VAL A 7 2.10 42.89 27.46
CA VAL A 7 1.95 42.09 26.23
C VAL A 7 2.64 42.72 25.01
N ASP A 8 3.82 42.21 24.63
CA ASP A 8 4.31 42.10 23.24
C ASP A 8 5.77 41.61 23.23
N ALA A 9 5.98 40.30 23.19
CA ALA A 9 7.30 39.72 22.89
C ALA A 9 7.20 38.23 22.50
N ASP A 10 6.50 37.85 21.42
CA ASP A 10 6.75 36.53 20.80
C ASP A 10 6.22 36.34 19.36
N VAL A 11 6.52 37.25 18.43
CA VAL A 11 6.03 37.14 17.03
C VAL A 11 7.13 37.06 15.96
N THR A 12 8.42 37.11 16.32
CA THR A 12 9.49 37.22 15.30
C THR A 12 10.24 35.92 14.95
N ASN A 13 9.93 34.77 15.57
CA ASN A 13 10.69 33.53 15.31
C ASN A 13 10.18 32.65 14.14
N SER A 14 9.22 33.11 13.33
CA SER A 14 8.63 32.28 12.25
C SER A 14 9.00 32.71 10.82
N LEU A 15 9.93 33.65 10.63
CA LEU A 15 10.22 34.24 9.30
C LEU A 15 11.52 33.73 8.63
N PHE A 16 12.26 32.85 9.31
CA PHE A 16 13.41 32.14 8.75
C PHE A 16 13.17 30.63 8.77
N GLU A 17 12.04 30.17 8.21
CA GLU A 17 11.97 28.79 7.73
C GLU A 17 12.98 28.65 6.59
N ASP A 18 14.18 28.16 6.92
CA ASP A 18 15.28 27.92 5.99
C ASP A 18 14.75 27.27 4.70
N ALA A 19 15.08 27.89 3.57
CA ALA A 19 14.70 27.42 2.24
C ALA A 19 15.12 25.95 2.07
N ARG A 20 14.17 25.03 2.25
CA ARG A 20 14.41 23.61 2.11
C ARG A 20 14.64 23.29 0.64
N THR A 21 15.75 22.66 0.34
CA THR A 21 16.03 22.15 -1.01
C THR A 21 14.90 21.21 -1.47
N LEU A 22 14.61 21.12 -2.77
CA LEU A 22 13.61 20.19 -3.33
C LEU A 22 13.84 18.74 -2.88
N SER A 23 15.10 18.35 -2.64
CA SER A 23 15.46 17.05 -2.07
C SER A 23 15.03 16.89 -0.61
N GLN A 24 15.14 17.94 0.21
CA GLN A 24 14.63 17.97 1.59
C GLN A 24 13.10 17.97 1.61
N MET A 25 12.42 18.70 0.72
CA MET A 25 10.95 18.66 0.60
C MET A 25 10.41 17.29 0.16
N LYS A 26 11.13 16.58 -0.71
CA LYS A 26 10.80 15.21 -1.11
C LYS A 26 11.03 14.21 0.02
N ARG A 27 12.04 14.43 0.88
CA ARG A 27 12.34 13.59 2.06
C ARG A 27 11.38 13.86 3.23
N SER A 28 10.90 15.10 3.41
CA SER A 28 9.97 15.45 4.48
C SER A 28 8.54 14.90 4.28
N ARG A 29 8.30 14.17 3.19
CA ARG A 29 6.98 13.60 2.83
C ARG A 29 6.94 12.08 2.96
N ILE A 30 7.98 11.48 3.54
CA ILE A 30 7.98 10.06 3.90
C ILE A 30 7.08 9.90 5.11
N ASP A 31 5.97 9.19 4.95
CA ASP A 31 5.07 8.85 6.05
C ASP A 31 5.69 7.71 6.87
N LEU A 32 6.50 8.08 7.86
CA LEU A 32 7.18 7.13 8.75
C LEU A 32 6.21 6.36 9.66
N ASN A 33 4.94 6.77 9.73
CA ASN A 33 3.92 6.02 10.46
C ASN A 33 3.41 4.81 9.66
N ARG A 34 3.58 4.83 8.33
CA ARG A 34 3.25 3.70 7.48
C ARG A 34 4.33 2.64 7.51
N ARG A 35 3.90 1.39 7.41
CA ARG A 35 4.80 0.26 7.21
C ARG A 35 5.07 0.04 5.73
N TYR A 36 6.35 0.01 5.38
CA TYR A 36 6.80 -0.22 4.00
C TYR A 36 7.01 -1.72 3.75
N VAL A 37 6.60 -2.18 2.57
CA VAL A 37 6.81 -3.57 2.12
C VAL A 37 7.72 -3.58 0.90
N PHE A 38 8.98 -3.99 1.07
CA PHE A 38 9.94 -4.00 -0.03
C PHE A 38 9.85 -5.30 -0.84
N LEU A 39 9.71 -5.16 -2.16
CA LEU A 39 9.43 -6.29 -3.05
C LEU A 39 10.61 -6.78 -3.88
N CYS A 40 11.70 -6.00 -3.93
CA CYS A 40 12.83 -6.25 -4.82
C CYS A 40 14.16 -6.09 -4.06
N PRO A 41 14.91 -7.18 -3.82
CA PRO A 41 16.14 -7.13 -3.02
C PRO A 41 17.23 -6.31 -3.72
N THR A 42 17.37 -6.42 -5.04
CA THR A 42 18.40 -5.70 -5.81
C THR A 42 18.17 -4.19 -5.80
N ALA A 43 16.92 -3.76 -5.94
CA ALA A 43 16.57 -2.33 -5.84
C ALA A 43 16.76 -1.82 -4.41
N LEU A 44 16.36 -2.62 -3.41
CA LEU A 44 16.50 -2.27 -2.00
C LEU A 44 17.97 -2.12 -1.58
N SER A 45 18.83 -3.08 -1.96
CA SER A 45 20.27 -3.05 -1.71
C SER A 45 20.92 -1.76 -2.19
N LYS A 46 20.65 -1.36 -3.44
CA LYS A 46 21.19 -0.12 -4.04
C LYS A 46 20.76 1.15 -3.32
N GLN A 47 19.72 1.08 -2.49
CA GLN A 47 19.09 2.21 -1.85
C GLN A 47 19.12 2.11 -0.32
N PHE A 48 19.79 1.08 0.20
CA PHE A 48 19.77 0.73 1.61
C PHE A 48 20.29 1.85 2.50
N GLU A 49 21.39 2.50 2.09
CA GLU A 49 21.96 3.65 2.81
C GLU A 49 21.03 4.87 2.84
N ALA A 50 20.16 5.02 1.86
CA ALA A 50 19.24 6.15 1.75
C ALA A 50 17.92 5.94 2.52
N LEU A 51 17.73 4.78 3.14
CA LEU A 51 16.52 4.50 3.92
C LEU A 51 16.61 5.10 5.33
N PRO A 52 15.59 5.85 5.77
CA PRO A 52 15.49 6.26 7.17
C PRO A 52 15.47 5.05 8.10
N LEU A 53 16.15 5.16 9.25
CA LEU A 53 16.21 4.09 10.23
C LEU A 53 14.81 3.61 10.69
N PRO A 54 13.83 4.48 10.99
CA PRO A 54 12.49 4.03 11.38
C PRO A 54 11.80 3.20 10.28
N ALA A 55 12.03 3.55 9.01
CA ALA A 55 11.50 2.79 7.89
C ALA A 55 12.19 1.43 7.75
N LYS A 56 13.53 1.35 7.99
CA LYS A 56 14.26 0.07 8.02
C LYS A 56 13.75 -0.84 9.14
N GLU A 57 13.49 -0.28 10.32
CA GLU A 57 13.07 -1.03 11.50
C GLU A 57 11.65 -1.56 11.37
N ALA A 58 10.71 -0.75 10.85
CA ALA A 58 9.32 -1.17 10.69
C ALA A 58 9.07 -2.04 9.44
N ALA A 59 9.99 -2.06 8.47
CA ALA A 59 9.75 -2.66 7.16
C ALA A 59 9.48 -4.18 7.18
N LEU A 60 8.63 -4.61 6.25
CA LEU A 60 8.47 -6.00 5.84
C LEU A 60 9.16 -6.24 4.49
N LEU A 61 9.71 -7.43 4.30
CA LEU A 61 10.35 -7.82 3.05
C LEU A 61 9.54 -8.95 2.41
N VAL A 62 9.06 -8.75 1.18
CA VAL A 62 8.33 -9.77 0.42
C VAL A 62 9.05 -9.98 -0.90
N PHE A 63 10.01 -10.89 -0.92
CA PHE A 63 10.89 -11.06 -2.07
C PHE A 63 10.39 -12.14 -3.01
N ARG A 64 10.29 -11.81 -4.30
CA ARG A 64 9.87 -12.73 -5.38
C ARG A 64 10.90 -13.79 -5.78
N CYS A 65 12.01 -13.88 -5.04
CA CYS A 65 13.10 -14.82 -5.28
C CYS A 65 13.16 -15.87 -4.15
N ASN A 66 14.02 -16.86 -4.35
CA ASN A 66 14.31 -17.87 -3.35
C ASN A 66 15.32 -17.31 -2.34
N GLN A 67 15.21 -17.71 -1.07
CA GLN A 67 16.13 -17.40 0.02
C GLN A 67 17.61 -17.77 -0.27
N ASN A 68 17.88 -18.64 -1.26
CA ASN A 68 19.23 -19.14 -1.55
C ASN A 68 20.32 -18.06 -1.62
N PHE A 69 20.05 -16.88 -2.18
CA PHE A 69 21.08 -15.83 -2.27
C PHE A 69 21.55 -15.31 -0.89
N VAL A 70 20.68 -15.36 0.13
CA VAL A 70 21.04 -15.00 1.50
C VAL A 70 21.74 -16.17 2.20
N LYS A 71 21.27 -17.41 1.98
CA LYS A 71 21.88 -18.61 2.58
C LYS A 71 23.32 -18.85 2.14
N HIS A 72 23.69 -18.44 0.92
CA HIS A 72 25.07 -18.54 0.43
C HIS A 72 26.04 -17.52 1.06
N PHE A 73 25.55 -16.62 1.91
CA PHE A 73 26.37 -15.76 2.75
C PHE A 73 26.84 -16.45 4.05
N ALA A 74 26.21 -17.56 4.43
CA ALA A 74 26.77 -18.48 5.42
C ALA A 74 28.05 -19.13 4.85
N PRO A 75 29.01 -19.58 5.69
CA PRO A 75 30.42 -19.81 5.30
C PRO A 75 30.69 -21.04 4.42
N VAL A 76 29.80 -21.41 3.50
CA VAL A 76 29.77 -22.78 2.96
C VAL A 76 30.60 -22.94 1.68
N LYS A 77 30.78 -21.93 0.81
CA LYS A 77 31.66 -22.05 -0.38
C LYS A 77 32.28 -20.70 -0.81
N PRO A 78 33.61 -20.58 -0.93
CA PRO A 78 34.29 -19.31 -1.24
C PRO A 78 33.95 -18.74 -2.64
N GLY A 79 33.64 -19.57 -3.64
CA GLY A 79 33.38 -19.12 -5.02
C GLY A 79 32.03 -18.42 -5.23
N LEU A 80 30.94 -18.91 -4.61
CA LEU A 80 29.62 -18.29 -4.71
C LEU A 80 29.54 -16.96 -3.94
N ARG A 81 30.31 -16.85 -2.86
CA ARG A 81 30.37 -15.65 -2.02
C ARG A 81 30.87 -14.43 -2.79
N ALA A 82 31.78 -14.61 -3.76
CA ALA A 82 32.33 -13.53 -4.57
C ALA A 82 31.28 -12.88 -5.47
N LEU A 83 30.39 -13.66 -6.09
CA LEU A 83 29.32 -13.16 -6.97
C LEU A 83 28.25 -12.38 -6.21
N TYR A 84 27.89 -12.81 -5.00
CA TYR A 84 26.91 -12.09 -4.20
C TYR A 84 27.48 -10.84 -3.53
N LYS A 85 28.77 -10.88 -3.12
CA LYS A 85 29.46 -9.70 -2.59
C LYS A 85 29.60 -8.56 -3.60
N SER A 86 29.61 -8.85 -4.90
CA SER A 86 29.59 -7.78 -5.91
C SER A 86 28.24 -7.07 -6.02
N GLU A 87 27.14 -7.70 -5.63
CA GLU A 87 25.79 -7.15 -5.81
C GLU A 87 25.18 -6.58 -4.51
N PHE A 88 25.60 -7.07 -3.35
CA PHE A 88 24.99 -6.76 -2.07
C PHE A 88 26.05 -6.41 -1.02
N SER A 89 25.84 -5.31 -0.29
CA SER A 89 26.72 -4.94 0.83
C SER A 89 26.56 -5.95 1.99
N ASP A 90 27.65 -6.16 2.73
CA ASP A 90 27.64 -7.04 3.91
C ASP A 90 26.61 -6.55 4.95
N GLU A 91 26.47 -5.23 5.13
CA GLU A 91 25.50 -4.61 6.04
C GLU A 91 24.04 -4.91 5.63
N PHE A 92 23.72 -4.75 4.34
CA PHE A 92 22.38 -5.05 3.83
C PHE A 92 22.00 -6.51 4.09
N LEU A 93 22.93 -7.44 3.88
CA LEU A 93 22.66 -8.86 4.05
C LEU A 93 22.52 -9.25 5.51
N GLN A 94 23.34 -8.67 6.40
CA GLN A 94 23.17 -8.82 7.84
C GLN A 94 21.79 -8.30 8.29
N TRP A 95 21.35 -7.17 7.75
CA TRP A 95 20.03 -6.63 8.03
C TRP A 95 18.89 -7.54 7.53
N VAL A 96 18.98 -8.08 6.31
CA VAL A 96 17.99 -9.05 5.79
C VAL A 96 17.94 -10.31 6.67
N LEU A 97 19.09 -10.81 7.12
CA LEU A 97 19.17 -11.95 8.03
C LEU A 97 18.54 -11.66 9.40
N SER A 98 18.75 -10.46 9.95
CA SER A 98 18.08 -10.02 11.18
C SER A 98 16.57 -9.99 11.00
N LYS A 99 16.10 -9.36 9.90
CA LYS A 99 14.67 -9.31 9.56
C LYS A 99 14.06 -10.68 9.40
N GLU A 100 14.80 -11.62 8.82
CA GLU A 100 14.34 -13.00 8.68
C GLU A 100 14.19 -13.68 10.04
N LYS A 101 15.13 -13.49 10.96
CA LYS A 101 15.04 -14.00 12.34
C LYS A 101 13.86 -13.39 13.11
N GLU A 102 13.51 -12.14 12.83
CA GLU A 102 12.31 -11.46 13.36
C GLU A 102 11.00 -11.95 12.71
N GLY A 103 11.08 -12.81 11.69
CA GLY A 103 9.92 -13.24 10.92
C GLY A 103 9.31 -12.12 10.07
N CYS A 104 10.10 -11.11 9.69
CA CYS A 104 9.70 -9.96 8.86
C CYS A 104 10.04 -10.15 7.37
N VAL A 105 10.45 -11.35 6.96
CA VAL A 105 10.81 -11.68 5.57
C VAL A 105 9.96 -12.84 5.07
N PHE A 106 9.33 -12.62 3.93
CA PHE A 106 8.61 -13.64 3.18
C PHE A 106 9.31 -13.91 1.85
N TRP A 107 9.72 -15.16 1.65
CA TRP A 107 10.29 -15.64 0.41
C TRP A 107 9.19 -16.23 -0.46
N PHE A 108 8.83 -15.54 -1.54
CA PHE A 108 7.73 -15.98 -2.40
C PHE A 108 8.06 -17.25 -3.19
N LYS A 109 9.34 -17.50 -3.50
CA LYS A 109 9.78 -18.75 -4.14
C LYS A 109 10.39 -19.69 -3.08
N PRO A 110 10.16 -21.01 -3.18
CA PRO A 110 9.68 -21.72 -4.38
C PRO A 110 8.15 -21.83 -4.51
N GLU A 111 7.40 -21.70 -3.42
CA GLU A 111 6.00 -22.16 -3.34
C GLU A 111 5.00 -21.27 -4.09
N ARG A 112 5.30 -19.96 -4.20
CA ARG A 112 4.46 -18.94 -4.87
C ARG A 112 3.02 -18.96 -4.35
N ASP A 113 2.88 -19.13 -3.04
CA ASP A 113 1.60 -19.34 -2.38
C ASP A 113 1.06 -18.02 -1.80
N LEU A 114 -0.03 -17.53 -2.41
CA LEU A 114 -0.70 -16.30 -1.98
C LEU A 114 -1.40 -16.47 -0.63
N LYS A 115 -1.81 -17.67 -0.22
CA LYS A 115 -2.39 -17.90 1.13
C LYS A 115 -1.34 -17.83 2.21
N LYS A 116 -0.13 -18.36 1.95
CA LYS A 116 0.98 -18.22 2.89
C LYS A 116 1.41 -16.76 3.02
N LEU A 117 1.37 -16.01 1.92
CA LEU A 117 1.59 -14.56 1.98
C LEU A 117 0.51 -13.83 2.78
N SER A 118 -0.77 -14.22 2.65
CA SER A 118 -1.84 -13.70 3.53
C SER A 118 -1.56 -13.98 5.00
N ALA A 119 -1.26 -15.23 5.34
CA ALA A 119 -0.96 -15.63 6.71
C ALA A 119 0.23 -14.84 7.29
N PHE A 120 1.29 -14.64 6.49
CA PHE A 120 2.43 -13.81 6.87
C PHE A 120 2.02 -12.38 7.26
N PHE A 121 1.06 -11.78 6.56
CA PHE A 121 0.56 -10.45 6.93
C PHE A 121 -0.32 -10.49 8.18
N GLU A 122 -1.22 -11.47 8.28
CA GLU A 122 -2.13 -11.63 9.42
C GLU A 122 -1.38 -11.85 10.75
N GLU A 123 -0.17 -12.39 10.72
CA GLU A 123 0.70 -12.51 11.90
C GLU A 123 1.26 -11.18 12.39
N LYS A 124 1.19 -10.09 11.60
CA LYS A 124 1.78 -8.79 11.94
C LYS A 124 0.69 -7.80 12.33
N ILE A 125 1.00 -7.01 13.36
CA ILE A 125 0.16 -5.91 13.82
C ILE A 125 0.45 -4.65 12.99
N ASP A 126 -0.62 -4.00 12.52
CA ASP A 126 -0.61 -2.71 11.87
C ASP A 126 -0.27 -1.61 12.89
N PRO A 127 0.81 -0.82 12.69
CA PRO A 127 1.17 0.24 13.63
C PRO A 127 0.17 1.41 13.64
N MET A 128 -0.69 1.55 12.63
CA MET A 128 -1.65 2.65 12.53
C MET A 128 -2.93 2.37 13.33
N ASP A 129 -3.44 1.15 13.20
CA ASP A 129 -4.74 0.75 13.75
C ASP A 129 -4.62 -0.20 14.94
N GLU A 130 -3.40 -0.65 15.28
CA GLU A 130 -3.08 -1.64 16.33
C GLU A 130 -3.79 -3.00 16.17
N LEU A 131 -4.33 -3.27 14.97
CA LEU A 131 -4.98 -4.52 14.61
C LEU A 131 -4.08 -5.36 13.70
N PRO A 132 -4.24 -6.69 13.68
CA PRO A 132 -3.59 -7.53 12.67
C PRO A 132 -3.94 -7.08 11.26
N TYR A 133 -3.00 -7.18 10.31
CA TYR A 133 -3.32 -6.95 8.91
C TYR A 133 -4.35 -7.97 8.43
N ARG A 134 -5.10 -7.57 7.39
CA ARG A 134 -6.11 -8.41 6.76
C ARG A 134 -5.46 -9.39 5.78
N PRO A 135 -6.08 -10.56 5.54
CA PRO A 135 -5.66 -11.46 4.47
C PRO A 135 -5.70 -10.75 3.11
N LEU A 136 -4.92 -11.25 2.15
CA LEU A 136 -4.97 -10.74 0.78
C LEU A 136 -6.35 -10.98 0.16
N LEU A 137 -6.81 -10.00 -0.61
CA LEU A 137 -8.06 -10.03 -1.35
C LEU A 137 -7.92 -10.88 -2.62
N LEU A 138 -8.05 -12.20 -2.46
CA LEU A 138 -7.94 -13.19 -3.53
C LEU A 138 -9.28 -13.43 -4.26
N ASP A 139 -10.26 -12.52 -4.14
CA ASP A 139 -11.55 -12.63 -4.82
C ASP A 139 -11.52 -11.99 -6.21
N ALA A 140 -11.53 -12.82 -7.26
CA ALA A 140 -11.57 -12.37 -8.64
C ALA A 140 -12.82 -11.51 -8.97
N MET A 141 -13.95 -11.72 -8.30
CA MET A 141 -15.16 -10.93 -8.54
C MET A 141 -15.01 -9.50 -8.04
N TRP A 142 -14.41 -9.32 -6.86
CA TRP A 142 -14.05 -7.99 -6.36
C TRP A 142 -13.20 -7.23 -7.37
N TRP A 143 -12.14 -7.86 -7.90
CA TRP A 143 -11.23 -7.23 -8.87
C TRP A 143 -11.86 -6.92 -10.22
N ARG A 144 -12.99 -7.55 -10.57
CA ARG A 144 -13.74 -7.28 -11.81
C ARG A 144 -14.77 -6.17 -11.64
N VAL A 145 -15.44 -6.12 -10.49
CA VAL A 145 -16.66 -5.32 -10.29
C VAL A 145 -16.41 -4.09 -9.42
N ARG A 146 -15.54 -4.21 -8.41
CA ARG A 146 -15.31 -3.17 -7.40
C ARG A 146 -14.00 -2.42 -7.61
N PHE A 147 -13.06 -3.02 -8.33
CA PHE A 147 -11.83 -2.36 -8.68
C PHE A 147 -12.09 -1.11 -9.53
N ASP A 148 -11.75 0.04 -8.98
CA ASP A 148 -11.79 1.31 -9.68
C ASP A 148 -10.39 1.68 -10.17
N ARG A 149 -10.24 1.68 -11.50
CA ARG A 149 -8.98 2.04 -12.17
C ARG A 149 -8.55 3.47 -11.87
N THR A 150 -9.48 4.39 -11.65
CA THR A 150 -9.16 5.82 -11.50
C THR A 150 -8.57 6.15 -10.13
N SER A 151 -8.93 5.38 -9.10
CA SER A 151 -8.40 5.50 -7.74
C SER A 151 -7.25 4.54 -7.44
N SER A 152 -6.97 3.58 -8.33
CA SER A 152 -5.86 2.64 -8.16
C SER A 152 -4.51 3.32 -8.24
N ARG A 153 -3.67 3.06 -7.23
CA ARG A 153 -2.30 3.60 -7.17
C ARG A 153 -1.34 2.80 -8.04
N TYR A 154 -1.26 1.48 -7.84
CA TYR A 154 -0.17 0.67 -8.37
C TYR A 154 -0.51 -0.03 -9.69
N VAL A 155 -1.78 -0.35 -9.92
CA VAL A 155 -2.20 -1.20 -11.02
C VAL A 155 -3.23 -0.47 -11.87
N GLY A 156 -2.91 -0.18 -13.12
CA GLY A 156 -3.89 0.42 -14.05
C GLY A 156 -4.87 -0.61 -14.63
N ASN A 157 -4.60 -1.91 -14.50
CA ASN A 157 -5.41 -2.98 -15.07
C ASN A 157 -5.32 -4.24 -14.21
N PRO A 158 -6.43 -4.76 -13.65
CA PRO A 158 -6.40 -5.88 -12.72
C PRO A 158 -6.13 -7.24 -13.39
N ARG A 159 -5.94 -7.30 -14.72
CA ARG A 159 -5.71 -8.55 -15.47
C ARG A 159 -4.58 -9.40 -14.90
N GLY A 160 -3.45 -8.81 -14.52
CA GLY A 160 -2.32 -9.56 -13.94
C GLY A 160 -2.68 -10.20 -12.59
N ILE A 161 -3.43 -9.48 -11.75
CA ILE A 161 -3.95 -9.99 -10.48
C ILE A 161 -4.97 -11.12 -10.72
N LEU A 162 -5.90 -10.93 -11.66
CA LEU A 162 -6.90 -11.94 -12.02
C LEU A 162 -6.23 -13.21 -12.54
N ALA A 163 -5.19 -13.09 -13.36
CA ALA A 163 -4.42 -14.22 -13.86
C ALA A 163 -3.69 -14.94 -12.71
N ALA A 164 -3.07 -14.21 -11.79
CA ALA A 164 -2.41 -14.78 -10.62
C ALA A 164 -3.39 -15.51 -9.68
N ILE A 165 -4.57 -14.94 -9.42
CA ILE A 165 -5.63 -15.58 -8.64
C ILE A 165 -6.13 -16.85 -9.34
N ALA A 166 -6.35 -16.80 -10.65
CA ALA A 166 -6.77 -17.98 -11.41
C ALA A 166 -5.71 -19.09 -11.37
N ALA A 167 -4.45 -18.77 -11.64
CA ALA A 167 -3.33 -19.72 -11.58
C ALA A 167 -3.16 -20.34 -10.18
N PHE A 168 -3.38 -19.53 -9.14
CA PHE A 168 -3.40 -19.99 -7.76
C PHE A 168 -4.48 -21.05 -7.52
N HIS A 169 -5.72 -20.79 -7.94
CA HIS A 169 -6.85 -21.72 -7.78
C HIS A 169 -6.76 -22.97 -8.66
N MET A 170 -6.18 -22.86 -9.85
CA MET A 170 -6.04 -24.00 -10.78
C MET A 170 -4.84 -24.91 -10.46
N CYS A 171 -4.10 -24.64 -9.38
CA CYS A 171 -2.92 -25.41 -8.97
C CYS A 171 -1.84 -25.58 -10.05
N SER A 172 -1.76 -24.67 -11.02
CA SER A 172 -0.71 -24.69 -12.05
C SER A 172 0.57 -24.05 -11.52
N GLU A 173 1.59 -24.85 -11.15
CA GLU A 173 2.85 -24.33 -10.62
C GLU A 173 3.62 -23.43 -11.61
N LYS A 174 3.52 -23.73 -12.92
CA LYS A 174 4.25 -23.01 -13.96
C LYS A 174 3.77 -21.57 -14.12
N ASP A 175 2.50 -21.29 -13.80
CA ASP A 175 1.84 -20.01 -14.08
C ASP A 175 1.64 -19.13 -12.83
N ARG A 176 2.11 -19.55 -11.64
CA ARG A 176 1.96 -18.77 -10.39
C ARG A 176 2.88 -17.54 -10.27
N ASP A 177 3.52 -17.10 -11.35
CA ASP A 177 4.37 -15.91 -11.26
C ASP A 177 3.51 -14.64 -11.37
N ILE A 178 3.45 -13.88 -10.28
CA ILE A 178 2.73 -12.61 -10.21
C ILE A 178 3.71 -11.47 -10.48
N ASP A 179 3.43 -10.58 -11.44
CA ASP A 179 4.30 -9.44 -11.70
C ASP A 179 4.34 -8.46 -10.51
N LEU A 180 5.37 -7.60 -10.45
CA LEU A 180 5.57 -6.71 -9.30
C LEU A 180 4.41 -5.72 -9.14
N ALA A 181 3.88 -5.17 -10.23
CA ALA A 181 2.78 -4.21 -10.15
C ALA A 181 1.52 -4.89 -9.62
N SER A 182 1.19 -6.08 -10.13
CA SER A 182 0.08 -6.89 -9.61
C SER A 182 0.24 -7.21 -8.13
N LEU A 183 1.45 -7.57 -7.67
CA LEU A 183 1.72 -7.82 -6.26
C LEU A 183 1.55 -6.55 -5.41
N GLN A 184 2.05 -5.40 -5.87
CA GLN A 184 1.83 -4.12 -5.20
C GLN A 184 0.34 -3.80 -5.08
N GLY A 185 -0.41 -3.95 -6.18
CA GLY A 185 -1.86 -3.73 -6.18
C GLY A 185 -2.58 -4.64 -5.21
N LEU A 186 -2.23 -5.94 -5.20
CA LEU A 186 -2.84 -6.91 -4.31
C LEU A 186 -2.59 -6.59 -2.82
N ILE A 187 -1.35 -6.26 -2.45
CA ILE A 187 -0.99 -5.88 -1.08
C ILE A 187 -1.74 -4.62 -0.66
N TYR A 188 -1.64 -3.55 -1.44
CA TYR A 188 -2.22 -2.25 -1.08
C TYR A 188 -3.74 -2.28 -1.01
N GLN A 189 -4.39 -2.98 -1.94
CA GLN A 189 -5.86 -3.05 -1.98
C GLN A 189 -6.43 -3.84 -0.80
N SER A 190 -5.65 -4.80 -0.29
CA SER A 190 -6.03 -5.60 0.89
C SER A 190 -5.76 -4.83 2.19
N ASN A 191 -4.64 -4.11 2.24
CA ASN A 191 -4.15 -3.38 3.41
C ASN A 191 -3.63 -1.98 3.00
N PRO A 192 -4.49 -0.94 2.98
CA PRO A 192 -4.12 0.40 2.49
C PRO A 192 -3.10 1.17 3.35
N THR A 193 -2.82 0.69 4.55
CA THR A 193 -1.79 1.19 5.48
C THR A 193 -0.40 0.66 5.13
N LEU A 194 -0.31 -0.48 4.44
CA LEU A 194 0.93 -1.00 3.87
C LEU A 194 1.28 -0.25 2.59
N GLU A 195 2.54 0.20 2.49
CA GLU A 195 3.05 0.86 1.30
C GLU A 195 4.03 -0.09 0.56
N PRO A 196 3.59 -0.79 -0.49
CA PRO A 196 4.46 -1.70 -1.22
C PRO A 196 5.42 -0.96 -2.16
N VAL A 197 6.72 -1.16 -1.96
CA VAL A 197 7.81 -0.42 -2.62
C VAL A 197 8.67 -1.35 -3.46
N VAL A 198 8.78 -1.02 -4.74
CA VAL A 198 9.77 -1.64 -5.66
C VAL A 198 11.08 -0.83 -5.68
N LYS A 199 10.98 0.51 -5.59
CA LYS A 199 12.12 1.42 -5.65
C LYS A 199 11.89 2.61 -4.72
N TRP A 200 12.79 2.83 -3.78
CA TRP A 200 12.85 4.01 -2.91
C TRP A 200 13.42 5.24 -3.64
N PRO A 201 13.06 6.48 -3.31
CA PRO A 201 11.90 6.91 -2.51
C PRO A 201 10.63 7.00 -3.37
N HIS A 202 10.51 6.21 -4.44
CA HIS A 202 9.38 6.32 -5.39
C HIS A 202 8.15 5.55 -4.89
N ALA A 203 7.90 5.57 -3.58
CA ALA A 203 6.61 5.16 -3.03
C ALA A 203 5.53 6.04 -3.67
N LEU A 204 4.42 5.45 -4.14
CA LEU A 204 3.42 6.20 -4.90
C LEU A 204 2.67 7.21 -4.03
N SER A 205 2.59 6.95 -2.72
CA SER A 205 2.23 7.95 -1.70
C SER A 205 3.02 9.26 -1.81
N MET A 206 4.24 9.22 -2.36
CA MET A 206 5.08 10.39 -2.57
C MET A 206 4.91 11.07 -3.93
N ARG A 207 4.15 10.48 -4.88
CA ARG A 207 3.97 11.02 -6.24
C ARG A 207 2.80 11.99 -6.41
N PHE A 208 1.78 11.88 -5.55
CA PHE A 208 0.57 12.69 -5.68
C PHE A 208 0.44 13.66 -4.51
N LEU A 209 1.28 14.69 -4.55
CA LEU A 209 0.79 16.00 -4.14
C LEU A 209 1.05 16.92 -5.33
N PRO A 210 0.05 17.71 -5.78
CA PRO A 210 0.30 18.73 -6.79
C PRO A 210 1.55 19.50 -6.38
N ALA A 211 2.41 19.83 -7.35
CA ALA A 211 3.40 20.86 -7.11
C ALA A 211 2.63 22.01 -6.45
N THR A 212 3.04 22.42 -5.25
CA THR A 212 2.57 23.68 -4.69
C THR A 212 2.82 24.67 -5.81
N VAL A 213 1.74 25.12 -6.45
CA VAL A 213 1.81 26.17 -7.45
C VAL A 213 2.40 27.31 -6.65
N ASP A 214 3.66 27.66 -6.90
CA ASP A 214 4.28 28.81 -6.27
C ASP A 214 3.29 29.95 -6.45
N SER A 215 2.79 30.48 -5.33
CA SER A 215 1.74 31.49 -5.28
C SER A 215 2.18 32.85 -5.85
N ASP A 216 3.34 32.89 -6.52
CA ASP A 216 3.95 34.06 -7.15
C ASP A 216 3.97 34.00 -8.68
N ILE A 217 3.27 33.05 -9.31
CA ILE A 217 2.94 33.21 -10.73
C ILE A 217 1.81 34.23 -10.83
N GLU A 218 2.21 35.50 -10.79
CA GLU A 218 1.42 36.65 -11.21
C GLU A 218 0.84 36.33 -12.59
N TYR A 219 -0.48 36.08 -12.62
CA TYR A 219 -1.21 35.60 -13.77
C TYR A 219 -1.28 36.71 -14.83
N LYS A 220 -0.19 36.85 -15.59
CA LYS A 220 -0.07 37.85 -16.65
C LYS A 220 -0.83 37.36 -17.88
N GLY A 221 -2.11 37.73 -17.96
CA GLY A 221 -2.87 37.67 -19.21
C GLY A 221 -4.26 37.08 -19.08
N TYR A 222 -5.17 37.81 -18.43
CA TYR A 222 -6.50 37.97 -19.01
C TYR A 222 -6.68 39.45 -19.33
N ILE A 223 -6.90 39.70 -20.62
CA ILE A 223 -7.12 41.03 -21.19
C ILE A 223 -8.41 41.59 -20.58
N GLU A 224 -8.29 42.66 -19.80
CA GLU A 224 -9.42 43.54 -19.52
C GLU A 224 -9.81 44.26 -20.81
N GLY A 225 -11.03 44.01 -21.26
CA GLY A 225 -11.63 44.61 -22.45
C GLY A 225 -13.15 44.41 -22.46
N ASN A 226 -13.84 45.18 -21.63
CA ASN A 226 -15.30 45.39 -21.58
C ASN A 226 -15.84 45.99 -22.92
N PRO A 227 -17.16 46.21 -23.18
CA PRO A 227 -18.39 45.85 -22.45
C PRO A 227 -19.56 45.32 -23.33
N ARG A 228 -20.68 44.99 -22.65
CA ARG A 228 -22.09 44.92 -23.12
C ARG A 228 -22.69 43.54 -23.42
N ARG A 229 -23.21 42.90 -22.36
CA ARG A 229 -24.55 42.28 -22.39
C ARG A 229 -25.27 42.52 -21.07
N PRO A 230 -26.47 43.15 -21.07
CA PRO A 230 -27.27 43.30 -19.88
C PRO A 230 -28.14 42.06 -19.65
N GLY A 231 -28.16 41.59 -18.40
CA GLY A 231 -29.20 40.70 -17.90
C GLY A 231 -28.69 39.33 -17.49
N LEU A 232 -28.22 39.22 -16.24
CA LEU A 232 -28.59 38.16 -15.29
C LEU A 232 -27.86 38.45 -13.96
N ARG A 233 -28.64 38.83 -12.94
CA ARG A 233 -28.27 38.73 -11.52
C ARG A 233 -27.81 37.28 -11.29
N GLY A 234 -26.64 36.95 -10.75
CA GLY A 234 -25.92 37.59 -9.66
C GLY A 234 -26.31 36.89 -8.36
N GLU A 235 -25.64 35.78 -8.03
CA GLU A 235 -25.11 35.50 -6.68
C GLU A 235 -24.33 34.17 -6.61
N ALA A 236 -23.17 34.25 -5.94
CA ALA A 236 -22.39 33.18 -5.30
C ALA A 236 -21.75 32.06 -6.14
N VAL A 237 -20.61 32.33 -6.80
CA VAL A 237 -19.68 31.28 -7.27
C VAL A 237 -18.21 31.67 -7.01
N LEU A 238 -17.86 32.05 -5.77
CA LEU A 238 -16.45 32.24 -5.38
C LEU A 238 -16.08 31.70 -3.98
N GLU A 239 -16.82 30.73 -3.44
CA GLU A 239 -16.42 30.01 -2.21
C GLU A 239 -16.11 28.51 -2.44
N ARG A 240 -15.95 28.07 -3.69
CA ARG A 240 -16.23 26.66 -4.01
C ARG A 240 -15.23 25.62 -3.48
N ILE A 241 -13.97 25.93 -3.15
CA ILE A 241 -13.07 24.91 -2.56
C ILE A 241 -11.96 25.55 -1.67
N GLN A 242 -12.31 26.05 -0.48
CA GLN A 242 -11.31 26.29 0.58
C GLN A 242 -11.37 25.30 1.74
N ARG A 243 -12.40 24.44 1.79
CA ARG A 243 -12.46 23.32 2.72
C ARG A 243 -12.56 22.03 1.94
N TRP A 244 -11.50 21.24 2.00
CA TRP A 244 -11.61 19.82 1.71
C TRP A 244 -12.65 19.24 2.68
N PRO A 245 -13.60 18.41 2.24
CA PRO A 245 -14.50 17.74 3.16
C PRO A 245 -13.66 16.99 4.18
N GLU A 246 -13.97 17.17 5.47
CA GLU A 246 -13.30 16.41 6.53
C GLU A 246 -13.32 14.94 6.13
N ARG A 247 -12.15 14.30 6.14
CA ARG A 247 -12.07 12.85 5.89
C ARG A 247 -13.09 12.22 6.85
N PRO A 248 -14.08 11.46 6.35
CA PRO A 248 -15.04 10.81 7.22
C PRO A 248 -14.24 9.94 8.19
N LYS A 249 -14.20 10.34 9.47
CA LYS A 249 -13.48 9.59 10.50
C LYS A 249 -14.09 8.20 10.71
N ASP A 250 -15.35 8.04 10.31
CA ASP A 250 -16.12 6.82 10.47
C ASP A 250 -16.76 6.35 9.16
N ARG A 251 -15.97 6.20 8.09
CA ARG A 251 -16.34 5.22 7.07
C ARG A 251 -15.59 3.92 7.32
N LEU A 252 -15.91 3.31 8.46
CA LEU A 252 -15.88 1.86 8.58
C LEU A 252 -16.88 1.32 7.54
N ASP A 253 -16.44 1.24 6.27
CA ASP A 253 -17.11 0.46 5.25
C ASP A 253 -16.93 -1.02 5.66
N ASN A 254 -17.66 -1.42 6.71
CA ASN A 254 -17.90 -2.79 7.14
C ASN A 254 -18.70 -3.58 6.10
N LEU A 255 -18.86 -3.04 4.88
CA LEU A 255 -19.42 -3.73 3.73
C LEU A 255 -18.67 -5.04 3.43
N HIS A 256 -17.36 -5.10 3.68
CA HIS A 256 -16.62 -6.35 3.53
C HIS A 256 -16.97 -7.38 4.63
N HIS A 257 -17.07 -6.95 5.89
CA HIS A 257 -17.50 -7.80 7.00
C HIS A 257 -18.96 -8.27 6.80
N HIS A 258 -19.84 -7.38 6.35
CA HIS A 258 -21.24 -7.68 6.08
C HIS A 258 -21.38 -8.69 4.93
N TRP A 259 -20.52 -8.59 3.91
CA TRP A 259 -20.48 -9.56 2.81
C TRP A 259 -19.92 -10.91 3.24
N GLN A 260 -18.83 -10.95 4.03
CA GLN A 260 -18.30 -12.21 4.58
C GLN A 260 -19.34 -12.95 5.44
N VAL A 261 -20.09 -12.22 6.27
CA VAL A 261 -21.21 -12.76 7.07
C VAL A 261 -22.33 -13.29 6.16
N GLN A 262 -22.64 -12.58 5.08
CA GLN A 262 -23.65 -13.01 4.10
C GLN A 262 -23.22 -14.26 3.33
N GLU A 263 -21.94 -14.40 3.00
CA GLU A 263 -21.41 -15.56 2.28
C GLU A 263 -21.36 -16.82 3.18
N LEU A 264 -20.99 -16.66 4.46
CA LEU A 264 -21.09 -17.73 5.46
C LEU A 264 -22.54 -18.19 5.65
N SER A 265 -23.49 -17.25 5.65
CA SER A 265 -24.93 -17.56 5.75
C SER A 265 -25.43 -18.38 4.54
N ARG A 266 -25.01 -18.04 3.31
CA ARG A 266 -25.38 -18.80 2.11
C ARG A 266 -24.86 -20.23 2.13
N LYS A 267 -23.63 -20.45 2.62
CA LYS A 267 -23.04 -21.80 2.75
C LYS A 267 -23.80 -22.67 3.77
N PHE A 268 -24.39 -22.09 4.80
CA PHE A 268 -25.23 -22.81 5.77
C PHE A 268 -26.56 -23.28 5.17
N PHE A 269 -27.22 -22.45 4.36
CA PHE A 269 -28.49 -22.82 3.71
C PHE A 269 -28.33 -23.91 2.64
N SER A 270 -27.22 -23.94 1.90
CA SER A 270 -26.97 -24.99 0.91
C SER A 270 -26.77 -26.38 1.51
N ARG A 271 -26.39 -26.49 2.79
CA ARG A 271 -26.14 -27.77 3.45
C ARG A 271 -27.38 -28.37 4.13
N ALA A 272 -28.39 -27.56 4.42
CA ALA A 272 -29.65 -28.01 5.03
C ALA A 272 -30.67 -28.56 4.01
N GLY A 273 -30.50 -28.30 2.72
CA GLY A 273 -31.47 -28.69 1.67
C GLY A 273 -31.31 -30.11 1.10
N SER A 274 -30.27 -30.87 1.48
CA SER A 274 -29.96 -32.17 0.85
C SER A 274 -30.36 -33.42 1.66
N SER A 275 -31.10 -33.29 2.77
CA SER A 275 -31.42 -34.41 3.66
C SER A 275 -32.90 -34.83 3.66
N ALA A 276 -33.60 -34.73 2.52
CA ALA A 276 -35.03 -35.05 2.48
C ALA A 276 -35.48 -35.81 1.22
N VAL A 277 -34.76 -36.86 0.76
CA VAL A 277 -35.33 -37.86 -0.15
C VAL A 277 -34.65 -39.23 0.05
N ALA A 278 -35.06 -40.00 1.05
CA ALA A 278 -34.80 -41.45 1.10
C ALA A 278 -35.71 -42.13 2.13
N SER A 279 -37.01 -42.25 1.83
CA SER A 279 -37.92 -43.18 2.53
C SER A 279 -39.17 -43.44 1.69
N GLY A 280 -39.39 -44.72 1.34
CA GLY A 280 -40.59 -45.23 0.66
C GLY A 280 -40.25 -45.81 -0.73
N ALA A 281 -40.59 -47.04 -1.10
CA ALA A 281 -41.52 -47.97 -0.50
C ALA A 281 -41.24 -49.42 -0.94
N VAL A 282 -41.66 -50.32 -0.07
CA VAL A 282 -41.72 -51.78 -0.15
C VAL A 282 -42.93 -52.24 -0.99
N SER A 283 -42.80 -53.44 -1.58
CA SER A 283 -43.87 -54.40 -1.98
C SER A 283 -44.55 -54.23 -3.35
N ALA A 284 -44.42 -55.25 -4.21
CA ALA A 284 -45.45 -56.28 -4.40
C ALA A 284 -45.07 -57.34 -5.48
N ARG A 285 -45.29 -58.61 -5.10
CA ARG A 285 -45.56 -59.84 -5.90
C ARG A 285 -44.50 -60.39 -6.85
#